data_AF-A0A3B8MDH5-F1
#
_entry.id   AF-A0A3B8MDH5-F1
#
_cell.length_a   1.000
_cell.length_b   1.000
_cell.length_c   1.000
_cell.angle_alpha   90.00
_cell.angle_beta   90.00
_cell.angle_gamma   90.00
#
_symmetry.space_group_name_H-M   'P 1'
#
loop_
_entity.id
_entity.type
_entity.pdbx_description
1 polymer ?
#
loop_
_entity_poly.entity_id
_entity_poly.type
_entity_poly.pdbx_seq_one_letter_code
_entity_poly.pdbx_strand_id
1 'polypeptide(L)'
;PAGAVLFMTGMTPHASFENKTDIVRWSMDLRYQDFSVPSNVGEIPEDYTPEREEVTMACHPNEAYFVIQDRNNPEREMHDPDEFARLRQEWDDARIKSPGRGWTPLEERTGQG
;
A
#
# COMPACT_ATOMS: atom_id res chain seq x y z
N PRO A 1 15.81 18.35 11.12
CA PRO A 1 16.46 17.84 12.35
C PRO A 1 15.75 16.56 12.80
N ALA A 2 16.38 15.73 13.64
CA ALA A 2 15.67 14.60 14.26
C ALA A 2 14.45 15.11 15.03
N GLY A 3 13.29 14.45 14.87
CA GLY A 3 12.00 14.89 15.41
C GLY A 3 11.21 15.86 14.52
N ALA A 4 11.76 16.31 13.39
CA ALA A 4 10.98 17.05 12.40
C ALA A 4 10.01 16.12 11.66
N VAL A 5 8.84 16.66 11.32
CA VAL A 5 7.81 15.97 10.53
C VAL A 5 7.55 16.78 9.27
N LEU A 6 7.41 16.09 8.13
CA LEU A 6 7.02 16.68 6.85
C LEU A 6 5.63 16.15 6.49
N PHE A 7 4.69 17.08 6.25
CA PHE A 7 3.37 16.75 5.74
C PHE A 7 3.30 17.07 4.25
N MET A 8 2.72 16.16 3.48
CA MET A 8 2.51 16.32 2.05
C MET A 8 1.11 15.83 1.70
N THR A 9 0.52 16.40 0.64
CA THR A 9 -0.67 15.79 0.04
C THR A 9 -0.25 14.58 -0.80
N GLY A 10 -1.15 13.62 -1.00
CA GLY A 10 -0.89 12.47 -1.90
C GLY A 10 -0.63 12.87 -3.35
N MET A 11 -0.91 14.12 -3.72
CA MET A 11 -0.65 14.68 -5.05
C MET A 11 0.68 15.42 -5.16
N THR A 12 1.44 15.55 -4.06
CA THR A 12 2.73 16.25 -4.07
C THR A 12 3.77 15.37 -4.78
N PRO A 13 4.30 15.78 -5.95
CA PRO A 13 5.34 15.01 -6.62
C PRO A 13 6.61 15.02 -5.76
N HIS A 14 7.15 13.84 -5.48
CA HIS A 14 8.35 13.70 -4.66
C HIS A 14 9.17 12.49 -5.12
N ALA A 15 10.46 12.48 -4.76
CA ALA A 15 11.38 11.40 -5.11
C ALA A 15 12.45 11.23 -4.03
N SER A 16 12.98 10.02 -3.94
CA SER A 16 14.20 9.76 -3.18
C SER A 16 15.43 10.19 -3.98
N PHE A 17 16.44 10.70 -3.29
CA PHE A 17 17.75 11.03 -3.85
C PHE A 17 18.84 10.16 -3.21
N GLU A 18 19.87 9.87 -3.99
CA GLU A 18 21.06 9.14 -3.56
C GLU A 18 21.70 9.80 -2.34
N ASN A 19 22.00 8.98 -1.32
CA ASN A 19 22.74 9.42 -0.15
C ASN A 19 24.25 9.36 -0.41
N LYS A 20 24.91 10.50 -0.61
CA LYS A 20 26.35 10.61 -0.90
C LYS A 20 27.23 10.71 0.36
N THR A 21 26.71 10.29 1.50
CA THR A 21 27.43 10.26 2.78
C THR A 21 27.80 8.83 3.16
N ASP A 22 28.68 8.67 4.14
CA ASP A 22 29.11 7.39 4.69
C ASP A 22 28.24 6.89 5.85
N ILE A 23 27.10 7.53 6.09
CA ILE A 23 26.14 7.19 7.15
C ILE A 23 24.81 6.73 6.58
N VAL A 24 24.13 5.82 7.28
CA VAL A 24 22.78 5.37 6.90
C VAL A 24 21.74 6.46 7.18
N ARG A 25 20.91 6.79 6.18
CA ARG A 25 19.77 7.71 6.32
C ARG A 25 18.51 6.95 6.69
N TRP A 26 18.13 6.99 7.97
CA TRP A 26 16.86 6.44 8.46
C TRP A 26 15.73 7.47 8.34
N SER A 27 14.59 7.04 7.80
CA SER A 27 13.34 7.82 7.75
C SER A 27 12.15 6.87 7.78
N MET A 28 11.00 7.37 8.23
CA MET A 28 9.72 6.65 8.23
C MET A 28 8.65 7.57 7.62
N ASP A 29 7.71 6.99 6.89
CA ASP A 29 6.58 7.70 6.31
C ASP A 29 5.25 7.03 6.67
N LEU A 30 4.29 7.86 7.08
CA LEU A 30 2.96 7.46 7.50
C LEU A 30 1.93 8.14 6.61
N ARG A 31 0.80 7.48 6.35
CA ARG A 31 -0.30 8.02 5.56
C ARG A 31 -1.54 8.14 6.44
N TYR A 32 -2.19 9.29 6.36
CA TYR A 32 -3.50 9.52 6.97
C TYR A 32 -4.52 9.66 5.86
N GLN A 33 -5.56 8.83 5.89
CA GLN A 33 -6.63 8.83 4.89
C GLN A 33 -7.98 8.57 5.55
N ASP A 34 -9.05 9.00 4.88
CA ASP A 34 -10.41 8.68 5.30
C ASP A 34 -10.67 7.17 5.19
N PHE A 35 -11.48 6.62 6.10
CA PHE A 35 -11.79 5.20 6.12
C PHE A 35 -12.57 4.72 4.88
N SER A 36 -13.26 5.64 4.17
CA SER A 36 -13.94 5.33 2.90
C SER A 36 -12.99 5.11 1.73
N VAL A 37 -11.71 5.48 1.84
CA VAL A 37 -10.72 5.23 0.79
C VAL A 37 -10.40 3.73 0.76
N PRO A 38 -10.48 3.07 -0.42
CA PRO A 38 -10.16 1.65 -0.55
C PRO A 38 -8.80 1.29 0.04
N SER A 39 -8.76 0.16 0.74
CA SER A 39 -7.58 -0.37 1.43
C SER A 39 -7.62 -1.89 1.43
N ASN A 40 -6.49 -2.55 1.71
CA ASN A 40 -6.42 -4.01 1.73
C ASN A 40 -6.88 -4.60 3.07
N VAL A 41 -7.53 -3.81 3.94
CA VAL A 41 -7.97 -4.29 5.25
C VAL A 41 -9.10 -5.28 5.06
N GLY A 42 -8.87 -6.54 5.43
CA GLY A 42 -9.85 -7.62 5.33
C GLY A 42 -9.99 -8.23 3.94
N GLU A 43 -9.13 -7.85 3.00
CA GLU A 43 -9.05 -8.48 1.69
C GLU A 43 -8.15 -9.72 1.73
N ILE A 44 -8.38 -10.65 0.80
CA ILE A 44 -7.55 -11.82 0.56
C ILE A 44 -6.94 -11.78 -0.85
N PRO A 45 -5.84 -12.50 -1.12
CA PRO A 45 -5.21 -12.50 -2.44
C PRO A 45 -6.15 -12.82 -3.61
N GLU A 46 -7.15 -13.67 -3.39
CA GLU A 46 -8.14 -14.08 -4.39
C GLU A 46 -9.10 -12.95 -4.81
N ASP A 47 -9.21 -11.88 -4.02
CA ASP A 47 -10.05 -10.72 -4.33
C ASP A 47 -9.47 -9.87 -5.50
N TYR A 48 -8.25 -10.16 -5.94
CA TYR A 48 -7.53 -9.44 -6.99
C TYR A 48 -7.63 -10.15 -8.34
N THR A 49 -8.79 -10.02 -8.99
CA THR A 49 -9.01 -10.56 -10.34
C THR A 49 -8.83 -9.49 -11.43
N PRO A 50 -8.53 -9.88 -12.70
CA PRO A 50 -8.47 -8.95 -13.83
C PRO A 50 -9.74 -8.13 -14.07
N GLU A 51 -10.89 -8.61 -13.64
CA GLU A 51 -12.20 -7.98 -13.83
C GLU A 51 -12.56 -6.97 -12.74
N ARG A 52 -11.77 -6.91 -11.65
CA ARG A 52 -12.03 -5.99 -10.54
C ARG A 52 -11.82 -4.54 -10.97
N GLU A 53 -12.76 -3.66 -10.61
CA GLU A 53 -12.65 -2.23 -10.88
C GLU A 53 -11.42 -1.62 -10.20
N GLU A 54 -10.52 -1.05 -11.00
CA GLU A 54 -9.24 -0.53 -10.52
C GLU A 54 -9.38 0.46 -9.37
N VAL A 55 -10.37 1.36 -9.45
CA VAL A 55 -10.61 2.41 -8.44
C VAL A 55 -11.01 1.86 -7.07
N THR A 56 -11.39 0.58 -6.98
CA THR A 56 -11.79 -0.10 -5.73
C THR A 56 -10.64 -0.87 -5.08
N MET A 57 -9.48 -0.95 -5.72
CA MET A 57 -8.29 -1.61 -5.17
C MET A 57 -7.43 -0.61 -4.39
N ALA A 58 -6.61 -1.06 -3.44
CA ALA A 58 -5.59 -0.16 -2.89
C ALA A 58 -4.47 0.13 -3.90
N CYS A 59 -3.67 1.13 -3.59
CA CYS A 59 -2.53 1.54 -4.42
C CYS A 59 -1.46 0.46 -4.55
N HIS A 60 -1.31 -0.42 -3.55
CA HIS A 60 -0.36 -1.52 -3.57
C HIS A 60 -1.10 -2.85 -3.30
N PRO A 61 -1.61 -3.52 -4.36
CA PRO A 61 -2.46 -4.70 -4.24
C PRO A 61 -1.73 -5.96 -3.77
N ASN A 62 -0.42 -5.88 -3.53
CA ASN A 62 0.42 -7.03 -3.18
C ASN A 62 0.80 -7.06 -1.69
N GLU A 63 0.18 -6.22 -0.86
CA GLU A 63 0.52 -6.12 0.56
C GLU A 63 -0.71 -6.27 1.46
N ALA A 64 -0.69 -7.23 2.39
CA ALA A 64 -1.75 -7.37 3.38
C ALA A 64 -1.85 -6.13 4.30
N TYR A 65 -3.05 -5.68 4.65
CA TYR A 65 -3.21 -4.64 5.68
C TYR A 65 -3.78 -5.25 6.96
N PHE A 66 -3.40 -4.70 8.11
CA PHE A 66 -3.89 -5.10 9.41
C PHE A 66 -4.27 -3.87 10.23
N VAL A 67 -5.12 -4.04 11.23
CA VAL A 67 -5.61 -2.95 12.07
C VAL A 67 -4.78 -2.90 13.35
N ILE A 68 -4.20 -1.74 13.64
CA ILE A 68 -3.45 -1.50 14.90
C ILE A 68 -4.36 -0.95 16.00
N GLN A 69 -5.38 -0.18 15.63
CA GLN A 69 -6.34 0.40 16.57
C GLN A 69 -7.68 0.70 15.88
N ASP A 70 -8.78 0.23 16.45
CA ASP A 70 -10.17 0.57 16.10
C ASP A 70 -11.01 0.60 17.39
N ARG A 71 -11.23 1.80 17.93
CA ARG A 71 -11.93 1.98 19.21
C ARG A 71 -13.39 1.53 19.19
N ASN A 72 -14.00 1.45 18.00
CA ASN A 72 -15.39 1.06 17.84
C ASN A 72 -15.51 -0.46 17.61
N ASN A 73 -14.48 -1.09 17.06
CA ASN A 73 -14.44 -2.52 16.71
C ASN A 73 -13.08 -3.14 17.12
N PRO A 74 -12.77 -3.19 18.43
CA PRO A 74 -11.45 -3.62 18.92
C PRO A 74 -11.12 -5.07 18.56
N GLU A 75 -12.11 -5.91 18.26
CA GLU A 75 -11.93 -7.28 17.78
C GLU A 75 -11.26 -7.37 16.41
N ARG A 76 -11.18 -6.28 15.66
CA ARG A 76 -10.46 -6.20 14.38
C ARG A 76 -8.96 -5.97 14.56
N GLU A 77 -8.53 -5.55 15.76
CA GLU A 77 -7.14 -5.21 16.05
C GLU A 77 -6.26 -6.47 16.07
N MET A 78 -5.11 -6.39 15.40
CA MET A 78 -4.11 -7.46 15.39
C MET A 78 -3.06 -7.20 16.48
N HIS A 79 -2.98 -8.10 17.45
CA HIS A 79 -2.04 -8.00 18.57
C HIS A 79 -1.02 -9.15 18.64
N ASP A 80 -1.23 -10.22 17.88
CA ASP A 80 -0.36 -11.39 17.86
C ASP A 80 0.69 -11.27 16.73
N PRO A 81 2.00 -11.26 17.05
CA PRO A 81 3.04 -11.21 16.04
C PRO A 81 3.08 -12.44 15.12
N ASP A 82 2.68 -13.62 15.61
CA ASP A 82 2.64 -14.83 14.79
C ASP A 82 1.49 -14.77 13.78
N GLU A 83 0.37 -14.13 14.15
CA GLU A 83 -0.74 -13.85 13.23
C GLU A 83 -0.31 -12.88 12.13
N PHE A 84 0.37 -11.80 12.51
CA PHE A 84 0.95 -10.86 11.56
C PHE A 84 1.92 -11.55 10.58
N ALA A 85 2.80 -12.40 11.08
CA ALA A 85 3.76 -13.13 10.25
C ALA A 85 3.06 -14.09 9.27
N ARG A 86 2.02 -14.81 9.72
CA ARG A 86 1.22 -15.68 8.84
C ARG A 86 0.52 -14.88 7.74
N LEU A 87 -0.11 -13.76 8.08
CA LEU A 87 -0.78 -12.89 7.11
C LEU A 87 0.19 -12.40 6.03
N ARG A 88 1.40 -12.02 6.43
CA ARG A 88 2.46 -11.60 5.49
C ARG A 88 2.89 -12.72 4.56
N GLN A 89 3.15 -13.90 5.12
CA GLN A 89 3.57 -15.07 4.35
C GLN A 89 2.53 -15.49 3.32
N GLU A 90 1.25 -15.47 3.67
CA GLU A 90 0.15 -15.80 2.76
C GLU A 90 0.13 -14.92 1.51
N TRP A 91 0.29 -13.60 1.69
CA TRP A 91 0.32 -12.65 0.58
C TRP A 91 1.60 -12.77 -0.27
N ASP A 92 2.74 -13.01 0.36
CA ASP A 92 4.02 -13.25 -0.33
C ASP A 92 3.97 -14.53 -1.19
N ASP A 93 3.37 -15.60 -0.67
CA ASP A 93 3.23 -16.89 -1.36
C ASP A 93 2.24 -16.83 -2.54
N ALA A 94 1.16 -16.06 -2.39
CA ALA A 94 0.15 -15.90 -3.43
C ALA A 94 0.68 -15.18 -4.69
N ARG A 95 1.76 -14.39 -4.56
CA ARG A 95 2.39 -13.65 -5.67
C ARG A 95 1.37 -12.89 -6.52
N ILE A 96 0.53 -12.09 -5.86
CA ILE A 96 -0.54 -11.32 -6.50
C ILE A 96 0.06 -10.52 -7.66
N LYS A 97 -0.49 -10.74 -8.86
CA LYS A 97 -0.16 -9.94 -10.03
C LYS A 97 -1.14 -8.79 -10.04
N SER A 98 -0.67 -7.54 -9.95
CA SER A 98 -1.51 -6.33 -10.04
C SER A 98 -2.36 -6.35 -11.31
N PRO A 99 -3.64 -6.78 -11.27
CA PRO A 99 -4.47 -6.86 -12.46
C PRO A 99 -4.92 -5.44 -12.82
N GLY A 100 -4.88 -5.06 -14.09
CA GLY A 100 -5.30 -3.71 -14.55
C GLY A 100 -4.32 -2.58 -14.22
N ARG A 101 -3.67 -2.60 -13.05
CA ARG A 101 -2.67 -1.60 -12.66
C ARG A 101 -1.30 -1.89 -13.27
N GLY A 102 -1.11 -1.42 -14.50
CA GLY A 102 0.18 -1.39 -15.19
C GLY A 102 0.43 -0.03 -15.85
N TRP A 103 1.69 0.38 -15.98
CA TRP A 103 2.02 1.52 -16.81
C TRP A 103 1.96 1.10 -18.28
N THR A 104 0.91 1.52 -19.00
CA THR A 104 0.92 1.43 -20.47
C THR A 104 1.77 2.58 -21.03
N PRO A 105 2.87 2.28 -21.74
CA PRO A 105 3.68 3.29 -22.41
C PRO A 105 2.84 4.20 -23.29
N LEU A 106 3.19 5.49 -23.35
CA LEU A 106 2.44 6.47 -24.15
C LEU A 106 2.33 6.05 -25.63
N GLU A 107 3.36 5.39 -26.15
CA GLU A 107 3.46 4.88 -27.52
C GLU A 107 2.38 3.82 -27.81
N GLU A 108 2.01 3.03 -26.80
CA GLU A 108 1.02 1.95 -26.88
C GLU A 108 -0.42 2.45 -26.69
N ARG A 109 -0.63 3.73 -26.30
CA ARG A 109 -1.97 4.33 -26.11
C ARG A 109 -2.61 4.83 -27.42
N THR A 110 -2.06 4.46 -28.57
CA THR A 110 -2.52 4.93 -29.88
C THR A 110 -3.79 4.20 -30.31
N GLY A 111 -4.96 4.81 -30.07
CA GLY A 111 -6.21 4.30 -30.64
C GLY A 111 -7.53 4.73 -29.99
N GLN A 112 -7.52 5.56 -28.95
CA GLN A 112 -8.75 6.09 -28.34
C GLN A 112 -8.77 7.61 -28.41
N GLY A 113 -9.13 8.11 -29.59
CA GLY A 113 -9.48 9.50 -29.86
C GLY A 113 -10.66 9.53 -30.82
#